data_AF-A0A7W6SEI0-F1
#
_entry.id   AF-A0A7W6SEI0-F1
#
_cell.length_a   1.000
_cell.length_b   1.000
_cell.length_c   1.000
_cell.angle_alpha   90.00
_cell.angle_beta   90.00
_cell.angle_gamma   90.00
#
_symmetry.space_group_name_H-M   'P 1'
#
loop_
_entity.id
_entity.type
_entity.pdbx_description
1 polymer ?
#
loop_
_entity_poly.entity_id
_entity_poly.type
_entity_poly.pdbx_seq_one_letter_code
_entity_poly.pdbx_strand_id
1 'polypeptide(L)'
;MPASIRHLRMFLALGQTNSVTRAADINHVSQPAVTQAITKLSQESGHVLLQRSPQGLFLTDAGALLHYRADRALRILDNAMSDMDRAIRIQATWPQLAALIAVTETENFTLAAHQLGLAQPTVHRATTMLEGAAGTTFFQRTAHGLISTRAALQLAQAARLALAEIDQADADLAALDGREVGRIVVGALPLSRSGWLPRAILAFREIRPRLSLQVIDGRYDELLHGLRRGEIDMVLGALRFPTPIEDIEQERLFDDEVVVVARRDHALMNKADLVFADLASHPWVMPRRSTPLRRVLDTYFAAEAPTNVVETSSVIMMREILRQSDHLGGLSRMQAEVEMGVLGILPVRLPNAMRPIGITTRAGWEPTRAQRELRDVLRQTAAGLN
;
A
#
# COMPACT_ATOMS: atom_id res chain seq x y z
N MET A 1 -14.97 -10.84 12.44
CA MET A 1 -13.70 -10.63 13.17
C MET A 1 -12.74 -11.70 12.72
N PRO A 2 -11.44 -11.39 12.56
CA PRO A 2 -10.45 -12.36 12.08
C PRO A 2 -10.35 -13.55 13.04
N ALA A 3 -9.97 -14.70 12.48
CA ALA A 3 -9.70 -15.92 13.21
C ALA A 3 -8.73 -15.69 14.39
N SER A 4 -9.01 -16.27 15.56
CA SER A 4 -8.18 -16.08 16.76
C SER A 4 -6.71 -16.43 16.52
N ILE A 5 -5.78 -15.56 16.96
CA ILE A 5 -4.33 -15.80 16.92
C ILE A 5 -3.97 -17.17 17.51
N ARG A 6 -4.61 -17.54 18.63
CA ARG A 6 -4.38 -18.83 19.29
C ARG A 6 -4.84 -20.00 18.41
N HIS A 7 -5.98 -19.88 17.72
CA HIS A 7 -6.45 -20.93 16.81
C HIS A 7 -5.54 -21.05 15.60
N LEU A 8 -5.07 -19.93 15.05
CA LEU A 8 -4.10 -19.91 13.96
C LEU A 8 -2.80 -20.62 14.37
N ARG A 9 -2.25 -20.35 15.56
CA ARG A 9 -1.06 -21.06 16.07
C ARG A 9 -1.26 -22.58 16.18
N MET A 10 -2.41 -23.01 16.70
CA MET A 10 -2.75 -24.44 16.76
C MET A 10 -2.87 -25.05 15.36
N PHE A 11 -3.45 -24.33 14.41
CA PHE A 11 -3.56 -24.77 13.03
C PHE A 11 -2.21 -24.86 12.32
N LEU A 12 -1.31 -23.90 12.55
CA LEU A 12 0.04 -23.95 12.01
C LEU A 12 0.82 -25.17 12.53
N ALA A 13 0.74 -25.44 13.84
CA ALA A 13 1.36 -26.61 14.45
C ALA A 13 0.79 -27.93 13.91
N LEU A 14 -0.51 -27.97 13.61
CA LEU A 14 -1.14 -29.11 12.95
C LEU A 14 -0.60 -29.33 11.53
N GLY A 15 -0.50 -28.28 10.72
CA GLY A 15 0.06 -28.38 9.36
C GLY A 15 1.53 -28.81 9.33
N GLN A 16 2.28 -28.54 10.40
CA GLN A 16 3.69 -28.99 10.54
C GLN A 16 3.82 -30.42 11.05
N THR A 17 2.91 -30.87 11.93
CA THR A 17 3.04 -32.16 12.63
C THR A 17 2.13 -33.25 12.09
N ASN A 18 1.11 -32.94 11.30
CA ASN A 18 0.09 -33.88 10.85
C ASN A 18 -0.54 -34.71 12.00
N SER A 19 -0.50 -34.18 13.24
CA SER A 19 -0.86 -34.90 14.46
C SER A 19 -1.49 -33.97 15.51
N VAL A 20 -2.74 -34.26 15.88
CA VAL A 20 -3.46 -33.49 16.91
C VAL A 20 -2.76 -33.57 18.26
N THR A 21 -2.23 -34.73 18.63
CA THR A 21 -1.47 -34.92 19.88
C THR A 21 -0.24 -34.02 19.91
N ARG A 22 0.62 -34.10 18.88
CA ARG A 22 1.84 -33.29 18.85
C ARG A 22 1.55 -31.79 18.78
N ALA A 23 0.53 -31.38 18.03
CA ALA A 23 0.11 -29.98 17.98
C ALA A 23 -0.39 -29.47 19.34
N ALA A 24 -1.10 -30.31 20.10
CA ALA A 24 -1.56 -30.01 21.45
C ALA A 24 -0.39 -29.84 22.43
N ASP A 25 0.61 -30.73 22.35
CA ASP A 25 1.82 -30.68 23.16
C ASP A 25 2.63 -29.40 22.87
N ILE A 26 2.86 -29.06 21.59
CA ILE A 26 3.58 -27.85 21.16
C ILE A 26 2.91 -26.57 21.67
N ASN A 27 1.57 -26.54 21.68
CA ASN A 27 0.81 -25.36 22.10
C ASN A 27 0.44 -25.38 23.59
N HIS A 28 0.86 -26.41 24.34
CA HIS A 28 0.53 -26.61 25.76
C HIS A 28 -0.98 -26.54 26.03
N VAL A 29 -1.76 -27.27 25.23
CA VAL A 29 -3.23 -27.35 25.35
C VAL A 29 -3.72 -28.80 25.27
N SER A 30 -5.00 -29.02 25.53
CA SER A 30 -5.62 -30.34 25.36
C SER A 30 -5.93 -30.63 23.89
N GLN A 31 -5.93 -31.91 23.49
CA GLN A 31 -6.33 -32.32 22.13
C GLN A 31 -7.76 -31.87 21.74
N PRO A 32 -8.76 -31.89 22.65
CA PRO A 32 -10.07 -31.29 22.36
C PRO A 32 -10.00 -29.81 22.01
N ALA A 33 -9.11 -29.03 22.65
CA ALA A 33 -8.96 -27.60 22.34
C ALA A 33 -8.42 -27.37 20.91
N VAL A 34 -7.44 -28.17 20.47
CA VAL A 34 -6.94 -28.14 19.09
C VAL A 34 -8.06 -28.50 18.10
N THR A 35 -8.82 -29.56 18.40
CA THR A 35 -9.93 -29.99 17.53
C THR A 35 -11.02 -28.92 17.41
N GLN A 36 -11.38 -28.27 18.53
CA GLN A 36 -12.33 -27.16 18.55
C GLN A 36 -11.81 -25.95 17.77
N ALA A 37 -10.52 -25.61 17.90
CA ALA A 37 -9.91 -24.53 17.14
C ALA A 37 -10.03 -24.75 15.63
N ILE A 38 -9.71 -25.96 15.13
CA ILE A 38 -9.86 -26.29 13.70
C ILE A 38 -11.30 -26.28 13.24
N THR A 39 -12.21 -26.82 14.05
CA THR A 39 -13.64 -26.81 13.73
C THR A 39 -14.12 -25.37 13.55
N LYS A 40 -13.72 -24.47 14.46
CA LYS A 40 -14.08 -23.06 14.38
C LYS A 40 -13.45 -22.37 13.16
N LEU A 41 -12.17 -22.60 12.87
CA LEU A 41 -11.52 -22.06 11.67
C LEU A 41 -12.18 -22.55 10.38
N SER A 42 -12.63 -23.81 10.35
CA SER A 42 -13.31 -24.39 9.19
C SER A 42 -14.70 -23.77 9.00
N GLN A 43 -15.42 -23.49 10.11
CA GLN A 43 -16.69 -22.77 10.08
C GLN A 43 -16.52 -21.31 9.65
N GLU A 44 -15.52 -20.61 10.19
CA GLU A 44 -15.24 -19.20 9.88
C GLU A 44 -14.80 -19.01 8.41
N SER A 45 -13.96 -19.91 7.89
CA SER A 45 -13.52 -19.88 6.50
C SER A 45 -14.57 -20.38 5.51
N GLY A 46 -15.52 -21.22 5.96
CA GLY A 46 -16.48 -21.90 5.08
C GLY A 46 -15.90 -23.10 4.34
N HIS A 47 -14.68 -23.54 4.67
CA HIS A 47 -13.99 -24.64 4.00
C HIS A 47 -13.56 -25.74 4.97
N VAL A 48 -13.52 -26.98 4.48
CA VAL A 48 -12.83 -28.07 5.19
C VAL A 48 -11.33 -27.83 5.07
N LEU A 49 -10.65 -27.59 6.19
CA LEU A 49 -9.22 -27.24 6.21
C LEU A 49 -8.29 -28.45 6.34
N LEU A 50 -8.80 -29.57 6.86
CA LEU A 50 -8.05 -30.80 7.07
C LEU A 50 -8.83 -32.00 6.56
N GLN A 51 -8.11 -32.93 5.95
CA GLN A 51 -8.63 -34.22 5.50
C GLN A 51 -7.89 -35.36 6.20
N ARG A 52 -8.64 -36.40 6.57
CA ARG A 52 -8.08 -37.62 7.15
C ARG A 52 -7.78 -38.61 6.03
N SER A 53 -6.61 -39.23 6.08
CA SER A 53 -6.26 -40.42 5.29
C SER A 53 -5.73 -41.52 6.21
N PRO A 54 -5.55 -42.75 5.71
CA PRO A 54 -4.88 -43.83 6.45
C PRO A 54 -3.46 -43.47 6.92
N GLN A 55 -2.81 -42.50 6.28
CA GLN A 55 -1.45 -42.04 6.59
C GLN A 55 -1.42 -40.86 7.58
N GLY A 56 -2.58 -40.31 7.97
CA GLY A 56 -2.66 -39.24 8.96
C GLY A 56 -3.63 -38.12 8.60
N LEU A 57 -3.37 -36.93 9.16
CA LEU A 57 -4.17 -35.72 8.94
C LEU A 57 -3.39 -34.75 8.06
N PHE A 58 -3.97 -34.32 6.95
CA PHE A 58 -3.32 -33.46 5.96
C PHE A 58 -4.15 -32.22 5.67
N LEU A 59 -3.49 -31.13 5.25
CA LEU A 59 -4.15 -29.93 4.76
C LEU A 59 -4.88 -30.23 3.45
N THR A 60 -6.09 -29.68 3.30
CA THR A 60 -6.74 -29.53 1.98
C THR A 60 -6.10 -28.35 1.23
N ASP A 61 -6.49 -28.09 -0.02
CA ASP A 61 -6.01 -26.91 -0.76
C ASP A 61 -6.37 -25.59 -0.03
N ALA A 62 -7.60 -25.49 0.48
CA ALA A 62 -8.03 -24.36 1.31
C ALA A 62 -7.23 -24.30 2.63
N GLY A 63 -6.96 -25.46 3.23
CA GLY A 63 -6.11 -25.56 4.41
C GLY A 63 -4.70 -25.06 4.17
N ALA A 64 -4.08 -25.45 3.05
CA ALA A 64 -2.73 -25.06 2.67
C ALA A 64 -2.63 -23.54 2.41
N LEU A 65 -3.63 -22.98 1.76
CA LEU A 65 -3.72 -21.54 1.49
C LEU A 65 -3.83 -20.72 2.79
N LEU A 66 -4.76 -21.11 3.68
CA LEU A 66 -4.91 -20.44 4.98
C LEU A 66 -3.65 -20.62 5.84
N HIS A 67 -3.04 -21.81 5.82
CA HIS A 67 -1.81 -22.11 6.56
C HIS A 67 -0.68 -21.19 6.11
N TYR A 68 -0.48 -21.04 4.80
CA TYR A 68 0.53 -20.15 4.22
C TYR A 68 0.34 -18.69 4.64
N ARG A 69 -0.89 -18.15 4.53
CA ARG A 69 -1.20 -16.77 4.92
C ARG A 69 -1.07 -16.54 6.43
N ALA A 70 -1.55 -17.49 7.24
CA ALA A 70 -1.45 -17.43 8.68
C ALA A 70 0.00 -17.50 9.16
N ASP A 71 0.85 -18.32 8.54
CA ASP A 71 2.29 -18.38 8.85
C ASP A 71 2.97 -17.03 8.61
N ARG A 72 2.71 -16.42 7.45
CA ARG A 72 3.20 -15.08 7.13
C ARG A 72 2.75 -14.03 8.15
N ALA A 73 1.45 -13.99 8.44
CA ALA A 73 0.87 -13.06 9.41
C ALA A 73 1.52 -13.20 10.80
N LEU A 74 1.63 -14.44 11.31
CA LEU A 74 2.17 -14.70 12.63
C LEU A 74 3.69 -14.49 12.68
N ARG A 75 4.44 -14.75 11.61
CA ARG A 75 5.86 -14.41 11.52
C ARG A 75 6.12 -12.91 11.61
N ILE A 76 5.30 -12.09 10.95
CA ILE A 76 5.40 -10.63 11.02
C ILE A 76 5.22 -10.16 12.47
N LEU A 77 4.21 -10.69 13.17
CA LEU A 77 3.98 -10.40 14.58
C LEU A 77 5.13 -10.90 15.46
N ASP A 78 5.55 -12.16 15.28
CA ASP A 78 6.57 -12.80 16.11
C ASP A 78 7.92 -12.10 16.00
N ASN A 79 8.26 -11.59 14.81
CA ASN A 79 9.45 -10.77 14.60
C ASN A 79 9.35 -9.42 15.32
N ALA A 80 8.20 -8.75 15.27
CA ALA A 80 8.02 -7.48 15.98
C ALA A 80 7.96 -7.64 17.51
N MET A 81 7.61 -8.84 17.99
CA MET A 81 7.61 -9.24 19.40
C MET A 81 8.92 -9.92 19.83
N SER A 82 10.00 -9.84 19.03
CA SER A 82 11.26 -10.53 19.33
C SER A 82 11.90 -10.06 20.63
N ASP A 83 11.85 -8.75 20.85
CA ASP A 83 12.53 -8.05 21.94
C ASP A 83 11.60 -7.78 23.14
N MET A 84 10.41 -8.40 23.13
CA MET A 84 9.38 -8.28 24.17
C MET A 84 9.30 -9.56 25.02
N ASP A 85 8.62 -9.48 26.16
CA ASP A 85 8.35 -10.66 26.99
C ASP A 85 7.64 -11.75 26.19
N ARG A 86 8.08 -13.00 26.36
CA ARG A 86 7.54 -14.16 25.62
C ARG A 86 6.02 -14.31 25.77
N ALA A 87 5.43 -13.80 26.85
CA ALA A 87 4.01 -13.88 27.12
C ALA A 87 3.15 -13.22 26.02
N ILE A 88 3.60 -12.11 25.41
CA ILE A 88 2.82 -11.42 24.37
C ILE A 88 2.50 -12.33 23.17
N ARG A 89 3.42 -13.21 22.77
CA ARG A 89 3.21 -14.10 21.62
C ARG A 89 2.05 -15.07 21.85
N ILE A 90 1.78 -15.41 23.10
CA ILE A 90 0.74 -16.36 23.52
C ILE A 90 -0.56 -15.64 23.86
N GLN A 91 -0.46 -14.47 24.51
CA GLN A 91 -1.60 -13.78 25.12
C GLN A 91 -2.20 -12.69 24.24
N ALA A 92 -1.47 -12.16 23.26
CA ALA A 92 -1.98 -11.11 22.38
C ALA A 92 -3.21 -11.60 21.60
N THR A 93 -4.17 -10.70 21.45
CA THR A 93 -5.41 -10.93 20.70
C THR A 93 -5.60 -9.84 19.66
N TRP A 94 -6.36 -10.14 18.59
CA TRP A 94 -6.66 -9.14 17.57
C TRP A 94 -7.32 -7.87 18.12
N PRO A 95 -8.28 -7.92 19.06
CA PRO A 95 -8.83 -6.70 19.67
C PRO A 95 -7.80 -5.84 20.41
N GLN A 96 -6.82 -6.47 21.08
CA GLN A 96 -5.73 -5.73 21.73
C GLN A 96 -4.78 -5.09 20.72
N LEU A 97 -4.44 -5.82 19.64
CA LEU A 97 -3.62 -5.29 18.56
C LEU A 97 -4.36 -4.17 17.79
N ALA A 98 -5.67 -4.28 17.60
CA ALA A 98 -6.51 -3.24 17.02
C ALA A 98 -6.58 -1.99 17.91
N ALA A 99 -6.67 -2.17 19.24
CA ALA A 99 -6.58 -1.07 20.21
C ALA A 99 -5.21 -0.37 20.13
N LEU A 100 -4.11 -1.13 20.08
CA LEU A 100 -2.76 -0.60 19.87
C LEU A 100 -2.68 0.22 18.58
N ILE A 101 -3.18 -0.32 17.46
CA ILE A 101 -3.21 0.36 16.17
C ILE A 101 -3.93 1.71 16.27
N ALA A 102 -5.16 1.72 16.79
CA ALA A 102 -6.00 2.92 16.85
C ALA A 102 -5.43 3.98 17.80
N VAL A 103 -4.87 3.59 18.95
CA VAL A 103 -4.25 4.54 19.88
C VAL A 103 -2.94 5.09 19.31
N THR A 104 -2.15 4.29 18.59
CA THR A 104 -0.95 4.76 17.90
C THR A 104 -1.27 5.75 16.76
N GLU A 105 -2.38 5.59 16.06
CA GLU A 105 -2.79 6.49 14.96
C GLU A 105 -3.36 7.82 15.46
N THR A 106 -4.12 7.78 16.56
CA THR A 106 -4.84 8.95 17.08
C THR A 106 -4.08 9.68 18.17
N GLU A 107 -3.10 9.02 18.79
CA GLU A 107 -2.42 9.44 20.02
C GLU A 107 -3.41 9.92 21.09
N ASN A 108 -4.61 9.31 21.12
CA ASN A 108 -5.71 9.72 21.98
C ASN A 108 -6.69 8.56 22.20
N PHE A 109 -6.80 8.10 23.45
CA PHE A 109 -7.68 6.98 23.81
C PHE A 109 -9.17 7.21 23.49
N THR A 110 -9.65 8.45 23.60
CA THR A 110 -11.05 8.78 23.31
C THR A 110 -11.31 8.71 21.80
N LEU A 111 -10.42 9.26 20.98
CA LEU A 111 -10.53 9.17 19.52
C LEU A 111 -10.36 7.74 19.03
N ALA A 112 -9.42 6.97 19.58
CA ALA A 112 -9.24 5.56 19.29
C ALA A 112 -10.50 4.74 19.62
N ALA A 113 -11.14 5.02 20.75
CA ALA A 113 -12.38 4.36 21.15
C ALA A 113 -13.53 4.68 20.20
N HIS A 114 -13.66 5.95 19.78
CA HIS A 114 -14.63 6.34 18.76
C HIS A 114 -14.37 5.66 17.41
N GLN A 115 -13.11 5.61 16.95
CA GLN A 115 -12.71 4.92 15.71
C GLN A 115 -13.05 3.42 15.75
N LEU A 116 -12.91 2.77 16.91
CA LEU A 116 -13.22 1.35 17.08
C LEU A 116 -14.69 1.07 17.42
N GLY A 117 -15.51 2.09 17.65
CA GLY A 117 -16.90 1.93 18.11
C GLY A 117 -17.00 1.30 19.51
N LEU A 118 -16.02 1.55 20.38
CA LEU A 118 -15.92 1.00 21.73
C LEU A 118 -15.97 2.09 22.79
N ALA A 119 -16.24 1.71 24.04
CA ALA A 119 -16.06 2.58 25.17
C ALA A 119 -14.55 2.80 25.47
N GLN A 120 -14.15 4.02 25.83
CA GLN A 120 -12.75 4.35 26.15
C GLN A 120 -12.10 3.42 27.19
N PRO A 121 -12.77 3.02 28.30
CA PRO A 121 -12.19 2.07 29.26
C PRO A 121 -11.84 0.71 28.65
N THR A 122 -12.57 0.28 27.60
CA THR A 122 -12.32 -0.98 26.89
C THR A 122 -11.01 -0.91 26.12
N VAL A 123 -10.77 0.19 25.39
CA VAL A 123 -9.52 0.42 24.65
C VAL A 123 -8.34 0.52 25.61
N HIS A 124 -8.47 1.31 26.67
CA HIS A 124 -7.43 1.44 27.69
C HIS A 124 -7.08 0.10 28.35
N ARG A 125 -8.09 -0.70 28.72
CA ARG A 125 -7.84 -2.04 29.30
C ARG A 125 -7.13 -2.95 28.30
N ALA A 126 -7.52 -2.91 27.03
CA ALA A 126 -6.90 -3.73 25.99
C ALA A 126 -5.42 -3.37 25.80
N THR A 127 -5.07 -2.08 25.78
CA THR A 127 -3.66 -1.64 25.70
C THR A 127 -2.87 -2.00 26.95
N THR A 128 -3.42 -1.78 28.16
CA THR A 128 -2.74 -2.14 29.41
C THR A 128 -2.47 -3.65 29.53
N MET A 129 -3.42 -4.49 29.12
CA MET A 129 -3.19 -5.94 29.09
C MET A 129 -2.10 -6.33 28.09
N LEU A 130 -2.05 -5.65 26.93
CA LEU A 130 -1.02 -5.90 25.93
C LEU A 130 0.36 -5.46 26.43
N GLU A 131 0.47 -4.29 27.06
CA GLU A 131 1.70 -3.79 27.72
C GLU A 131 2.18 -4.77 28.81
N GLY A 132 1.26 -5.26 29.65
CA GLY A 132 1.56 -6.25 30.67
C GLY A 132 2.09 -7.57 30.11
N ALA A 133 1.54 -8.03 28.98
CA ALA A 133 2.05 -9.22 28.29
C ALA A 133 3.37 -8.96 27.55
N ALA A 134 3.63 -7.72 27.13
CA ALA A 134 4.83 -7.29 26.41
C ALA A 134 6.03 -7.04 27.34
N GLY A 135 5.79 -6.79 28.63
CA GLY A 135 6.82 -6.36 29.57
C GLY A 135 7.34 -4.94 29.30
N THR A 136 6.63 -4.14 28.48
CA THR A 136 7.05 -2.80 28.09
C THR A 136 5.87 -1.84 27.95
N THR A 137 6.16 -0.54 28.00
CA THR A 137 5.16 0.52 27.78
C THR A 137 5.08 0.88 26.32
N PHE A 138 3.86 0.96 25.80
CA PHE A 138 3.57 1.38 24.43
C PHE A 138 3.22 2.85 24.36
N PHE A 139 2.72 3.43 25.44
CA PHE A 139 2.32 4.83 25.45
C PHE A 139 2.86 5.58 26.66
N GLN A 140 3.25 6.83 26.44
CA GLN A 140 3.75 7.72 27.49
C GLN A 140 2.92 9.00 27.51
N ARG A 141 2.56 9.45 28.71
CA ARG A 141 1.94 10.77 28.89
C ARG A 141 3.04 11.81 29.05
N THR A 142 2.99 12.83 28.22
CA THR A 142 3.86 14.00 28.27
C THR A 142 3.04 15.26 28.55
N ALA A 143 3.72 16.39 28.76
CA ALA A 143 3.06 17.69 28.86
C ALA A 143 2.26 18.06 27.58
N HIS A 144 2.60 17.48 26.43
CA HIS A 144 1.97 17.76 25.13
C HIS A 144 0.93 16.72 24.71
N GLY A 145 0.68 15.70 25.54
CA GLY A 145 -0.29 14.64 25.24
C GLY A 145 0.29 13.23 25.35
N LEU A 146 -0.46 12.25 24.87
CA LEU A 146 -0.03 10.87 24.77
C LEU A 146 0.91 10.74 23.56
N ILE A 147 2.02 10.03 23.71
CA ILE A 147 2.92 9.71 22.60
C ILE A 147 3.14 8.20 22.53
N SER A 148 3.32 7.70 21.30
CA SER A 148 3.64 6.29 21.06
C SER A 148 5.14 6.03 21.23
N THR A 149 5.51 4.96 21.94
CA THR A 149 6.91 4.52 22.00
C THR A 149 7.34 3.87 20.69
N ARG A 150 8.67 3.72 20.48
CA ARG A 150 9.19 2.97 19.32
C ARG A 150 8.63 1.56 19.23
N ALA A 151 8.49 0.88 20.36
CA ALA A 151 7.91 -0.46 20.44
C ALA A 151 6.43 -0.47 19.99
N ALA A 152 5.66 0.56 20.35
CA ALA A 152 4.27 0.69 19.92
C ALA A 152 4.16 0.91 18.41
N LEU A 153 4.99 1.78 17.85
CA LEU A 153 5.03 2.06 16.41
C LEU A 153 5.36 0.80 15.61
N GLN A 154 6.40 0.06 16.04
CA GLN A 154 6.83 -1.18 15.39
C GLN A 154 5.77 -2.28 15.47
N LEU A 155 5.21 -2.53 16.65
CA LEU A 155 4.19 -3.57 16.81
C LEU A 155 2.86 -3.19 16.15
N ALA A 156 2.46 -1.93 16.16
CA ALA A 156 1.27 -1.46 15.44
C ALA A 156 1.42 -1.63 13.93
N GLN A 157 2.60 -1.34 13.37
CA GLN A 157 2.88 -1.59 11.95
C GLN A 157 2.81 -3.08 11.64
N ALA A 158 3.48 -3.93 12.42
CA ALA A 158 3.45 -5.38 12.25
C ALA A 158 2.02 -5.95 12.36
N ALA A 159 1.24 -5.46 13.31
CA ALA A 159 -0.15 -5.86 13.49
C ALA A 159 -1.04 -5.51 12.30
N ARG A 160 -0.87 -4.32 11.70
CA ARG A 160 -1.59 -3.95 10.46
C ARG A 160 -1.23 -4.89 9.30
N LEU A 161 0.05 -5.17 9.12
CA LEU A 161 0.51 -6.07 8.07
C LEU A 161 0.02 -7.51 8.28
N ALA A 162 0.01 -7.99 9.52
CA ALA A 162 -0.52 -9.31 9.86
C ALA A 162 -2.03 -9.40 9.62
N LEU A 163 -2.80 -8.36 9.98
CA LEU A 163 -4.23 -8.29 9.65
C LEU A 163 -4.46 -8.29 8.13
N ALA A 164 -3.64 -7.55 7.37
CA ALA A 164 -3.73 -7.53 5.91
C ALA A 164 -3.47 -8.93 5.29
N GLU A 165 -2.56 -9.74 5.85
CA GLU A 165 -2.36 -11.12 5.40
C GLU A 165 -3.58 -12.02 5.71
N ILE A 166 -4.28 -11.79 6.82
CA ILE A 166 -5.53 -12.50 7.14
C ILE A 166 -6.66 -12.08 6.19
N ASP A 167 -6.81 -10.79 5.91
CA ASP A 167 -7.77 -10.29 4.93
C ASP A 167 -7.49 -10.85 3.52
N GLN A 168 -6.20 -11.02 3.16
CA GLN A 168 -5.79 -11.67 1.92
C GLN A 168 -6.10 -13.17 1.92
N ALA A 169 -6.01 -13.86 3.07
CA ALA A 169 -6.44 -15.24 3.20
C ALA A 169 -7.94 -15.41 2.90
N ASP A 170 -8.77 -14.52 3.43
CA ASP A 170 -10.21 -14.54 3.17
C ASP A 170 -10.52 -14.31 1.68
N ALA A 171 -9.78 -13.40 1.02
CA ALA A 171 -9.92 -13.15 -0.41
C ALA A 171 -9.46 -14.35 -1.26
N ASP A 172 -8.33 -14.98 -0.92
CA ASP A 172 -7.83 -16.15 -1.66
C ASP A 172 -8.75 -17.37 -1.46
N LEU A 173 -9.29 -17.57 -0.26
CA LEU A 173 -10.24 -18.65 0.04
C LEU A 173 -11.55 -18.45 -0.73
N ALA A 174 -12.09 -17.23 -0.73
CA ALA A 174 -13.26 -16.89 -1.53
C ALA A 174 -13.05 -17.14 -3.03
N ALA A 175 -11.84 -16.91 -3.54
CA ALA A 175 -11.51 -17.17 -4.93
C ALA A 175 -11.56 -18.67 -5.29
N LEU A 176 -11.38 -19.60 -4.35
CA LEU A 176 -11.56 -21.05 -4.58
C LEU A 176 -13.02 -21.39 -4.93
N ASP A 177 -13.98 -20.64 -4.37
CA ASP A 177 -15.41 -20.78 -4.66
C ASP A 177 -15.87 -19.94 -5.87
N GLY A 178 -14.94 -19.30 -6.58
CA GLY A 178 -15.28 -18.33 -7.63
C GLY A 178 -15.95 -17.06 -7.11
N ARG A 179 -15.87 -16.78 -5.80
CA ARG A 179 -16.40 -15.56 -5.19
C ARG A 179 -15.37 -14.43 -5.28
N GLU A 180 -15.87 -13.20 -5.37
CA GLU A 180 -15.05 -11.98 -5.36
C GLU A 180 -15.25 -11.28 -4.02
N VAL A 181 -14.31 -11.52 -3.09
CA VAL A 181 -14.32 -10.94 -1.74
C VAL A 181 -13.05 -10.11 -1.54
N GLY A 182 -13.18 -9.08 -0.71
CA GLY A 182 -12.09 -8.16 -0.39
C GLY A 182 -12.09 -6.93 -1.28
N ARG A 183 -10.98 -6.21 -1.24
CA ARG A 183 -10.73 -5.03 -2.05
C ARG A 183 -9.28 -4.99 -2.49
N ILE A 184 -9.02 -4.37 -3.63
CA ILE A 184 -7.68 -3.98 -4.06
C ILE A 184 -7.55 -2.48 -3.85
N VAL A 185 -6.46 -2.02 -3.22
CA VAL A 185 -6.20 -0.60 -2.99
C VAL A 185 -4.96 -0.16 -3.76
N VAL A 186 -5.12 0.77 -4.70
CA VAL A 186 -4.06 1.27 -5.57
C VAL A 186 -3.78 2.74 -5.24
N GLY A 187 -2.54 3.05 -4.87
CA GLY A 187 -2.07 4.44 -4.79
C GLY A 187 -1.70 4.96 -6.17
N ALA A 188 -2.27 6.08 -6.60
CA ALA A 188 -2.04 6.62 -7.94
C ALA A 188 -1.34 7.99 -7.91
N LEU A 189 -0.13 8.03 -8.47
CA LEU A 189 0.59 9.28 -8.72
C LEU A 189 0.06 9.97 -10.00
N PRO A 190 0.34 11.27 -10.21
CA PRO A 190 -0.30 12.06 -11.27
C PRO A 190 -0.35 11.42 -12.67
N LEU A 191 0.77 10.88 -13.15
CA LEU A 191 0.85 10.29 -14.49
C LEU A 191 -0.05 9.05 -14.65
N SER A 192 -0.07 8.14 -13.67
CA SER A 192 -0.77 6.85 -13.82
C SER A 192 -2.27 7.05 -14.04
N ARG A 193 -2.84 8.14 -13.52
CA ARG A 193 -4.25 8.53 -13.65
C ARG A 193 -4.63 9.03 -15.05
N SER A 194 -3.66 9.43 -15.88
CA SER A 194 -3.90 10.12 -17.16
C SER A 194 -3.89 9.19 -18.38
N GLY A 195 -4.23 7.91 -18.19
CA GLY A 195 -4.42 6.97 -19.31
C GLY A 195 -4.06 5.53 -18.97
N TRP A 196 -2.94 5.30 -18.29
CA TRP A 196 -2.47 3.95 -17.98
C TRP A 196 -3.39 3.21 -17.01
N LEU A 197 -3.60 3.73 -15.81
CA LEU A 197 -4.46 3.11 -14.79
C LEU A 197 -5.93 3.03 -15.26
N PRO A 198 -6.56 4.07 -15.85
CA PRO A 198 -7.92 3.95 -16.37
C PRO A 198 -8.10 2.80 -17.38
N ARG A 199 -7.18 2.65 -18.35
CA ARG A 199 -7.21 1.53 -19.31
C ARG A 199 -7.08 0.18 -18.61
N ALA A 200 -6.17 0.08 -17.63
CA ALA A 200 -6.00 -1.13 -16.84
C ALA A 200 -7.23 -1.48 -16.00
N ILE A 201 -7.91 -0.48 -15.43
CA ILE A 201 -9.15 -0.67 -14.66
C ILE A 201 -10.24 -1.25 -15.56
N LEU A 202 -10.44 -0.66 -16.76
CA LEU A 202 -11.45 -1.15 -17.71
C LEU A 202 -11.18 -2.60 -18.13
N ALA A 203 -9.93 -2.91 -18.50
CA ALA A 203 -9.55 -4.29 -18.83
C ALA A 203 -9.70 -5.26 -17.64
N PHE A 204 -9.39 -4.82 -16.42
CA PHE A 204 -9.55 -5.64 -15.22
C PHE A 204 -11.02 -5.89 -14.86
N ARG A 205 -11.93 -4.94 -15.14
CA ARG A 205 -13.38 -5.12 -14.92
C ARG A 205 -13.99 -6.23 -15.77
N GLU A 206 -13.44 -6.50 -16.95
CA GLU A 206 -13.85 -7.65 -17.78
C GLU A 206 -13.51 -8.99 -17.12
N ILE A 207 -12.47 -9.04 -16.29
CA ILE A 207 -12.02 -10.24 -15.57
C ILE A 207 -12.74 -10.36 -14.21
N ARG A 208 -12.85 -9.23 -13.48
CA ARG A 208 -13.39 -9.14 -12.12
C ARG A 208 -14.43 -8.02 -12.01
N PRO A 209 -15.68 -8.24 -12.45
CA PRO A 209 -16.67 -7.17 -12.55
C PRO A 209 -17.11 -6.63 -11.18
N ARG A 210 -17.12 -7.44 -10.12
CA ARG A 210 -17.74 -7.10 -8.83
C ARG A 210 -16.73 -6.80 -7.71
N LEU A 211 -15.47 -7.19 -7.87
CA LEU A 211 -14.43 -6.99 -6.85
C LEU A 211 -14.24 -5.50 -6.55
N SER A 212 -14.20 -5.10 -5.29
CA SER A 212 -13.95 -3.70 -4.93
C SER A 212 -12.54 -3.27 -5.33
N LEU A 213 -12.42 -2.16 -6.07
CA LEU A 213 -11.15 -1.55 -6.44
C LEU A 213 -11.17 -0.09 -6.00
N GLN A 214 -10.26 0.28 -5.10
CA GLN A 214 -10.13 1.63 -4.58
C GLN A 214 -8.87 2.27 -5.13
N VAL A 215 -8.99 3.48 -5.66
CA VAL A 215 -7.85 4.30 -6.09
C VAL A 215 -7.69 5.44 -5.08
N ILE A 216 -6.49 5.56 -4.52
CA ILE A 216 -6.11 6.62 -3.58
C ILE A 216 -5.13 7.55 -4.29
N ASP A 217 -5.54 8.80 -4.46
CA ASP A 217 -4.70 9.85 -4.99
C ASP A 217 -4.02 10.57 -3.84
N GLY A 218 -2.71 10.80 -3.95
CA GLY A 218 -1.96 11.42 -2.87
C GLY A 218 -0.53 11.74 -3.24
N ARG A 219 0.19 12.34 -2.29
CA ARG A 219 1.63 12.55 -2.44
C ARG A 219 2.37 11.23 -2.31
N TYR A 220 3.54 11.15 -2.93
CA TYR A 220 4.35 9.93 -2.87
C TYR A 220 4.66 9.48 -1.43
N ASP A 221 4.99 10.41 -0.55
CA ASP A 221 5.25 10.12 0.86
C ASP A 221 4.00 9.58 1.55
N GLU A 222 2.83 10.17 1.36
CA GLU A 222 1.56 9.68 1.94
C GLU A 222 1.21 8.28 1.45
N LEU A 223 1.30 8.05 0.13
CA LEU A 223 1.03 6.74 -0.48
C LEU A 223 2.05 5.70 -0.03
N LEU A 224 3.32 6.09 0.15
CA LEU A 224 4.36 5.21 0.66
C LEU A 224 4.09 4.80 2.12
N HIS A 225 3.64 5.72 2.98
CA HIS A 225 3.24 5.38 4.35
C HIS A 225 2.05 4.41 4.35
N GLY A 226 1.02 4.66 3.53
CA GLY A 226 -0.12 3.74 3.38
C GLY A 226 0.30 2.37 2.87
N LEU A 227 1.22 2.33 1.89
CA LEU A 227 1.81 1.09 1.38
C LEU A 227 2.54 0.33 2.50
N ARG A 228 3.40 0.97 3.30
CA ARG A 228 4.13 0.32 4.39
C ARG A 228 3.25 -0.13 5.56
N ARG A 229 2.05 0.46 5.71
CA ARG A 229 1.03 0.05 6.68
C ARG A 229 0.10 -1.05 6.19
N GLY A 230 0.19 -1.46 4.92
CA GLY A 230 -0.73 -2.45 4.34
C GLY A 230 -2.10 -1.88 3.96
N GLU A 231 -2.28 -0.57 4.02
CA GLU A 231 -3.52 0.11 3.62
C GLU A 231 -3.63 0.25 2.09
N ILE A 232 -2.47 0.31 1.42
CA ILE A 232 -2.33 0.33 -0.03
C ILE A 232 -1.60 -0.95 -0.44
N ASP A 233 -2.05 -1.60 -1.51
CA ASP A 233 -1.42 -2.82 -2.03
C ASP A 233 -0.23 -2.50 -2.95
N MET A 234 -0.42 -1.51 -3.82
CA MET A 234 0.59 -1.07 -4.79
C MET A 234 0.45 0.41 -5.10
N VAL A 235 1.57 1.06 -5.41
CA VAL A 235 1.62 2.45 -5.87
C VAL A 235 2.07 2.50 -7.33
N LEU A 236 1.34 3.25 -8.16
CA LEU A 236 1.57 3.36 -9.59
C LEU A 236 2.06 4.76 -9.97
N GLY A 237 3.22 4.83 -10.62
CA GLY A 237 3.73 6.06 -11.24
C GLY A 237 5.25 6.14 -11.28
N ALA A 238 5.77 7.37 -11.22
CA ALA A 238 7.20 7.61 -11.37
C ALA A 238 8.03 6.94 -10.25
N LEU A 239 8.98 6.10 -10.65
CA LEU A 239 9.90 5.40 -9.77
C LEU A 239 10.98 6.34 -9.25
N ARG A 240 11.69 5.92 -8.20
CA ARG A 240 12.71 6.70 -7.54
C ARG A 240 13.99 5.88 -7.42
N PHE A 241 15.10 6.47 -7.84
CA PHE A 241 16.42 5.87 -7.73
C PHE A 241 17.36 6.83 -7.00
N PRO A 242 18.05 6.39 -5.94
CA PRO A 242 17.90 5.08 -5.27
C PRO A 242 16.51 4.90 -4.62
N THR A 243 16.13 3.65 -4.32
CA THR A 243 14.90 3.34 -3.58
C THR A 243 14.94 4.07 -2.24
N PRO A 244 13.86 4.73 -1.81
CA PRO A 244 13.90 5.59 -0.63
C PRO A 244 14.06 4.82 0.69
N ILE A 245 13.59 3.58 0.75
CA ILE A 245 13.60 2.72 1.95
C ILE A 245 13.80 1.26 1.51
N GLU A 246 14.50 0.45 2.30
CA GLU A 246 14.83 -0.96 1.99
C GLU A 246 13.63 -1.90 1.92
N ASP A 247 12.53 -1.59 2.62
CA ASP A 247 11.32 -2.42 2.67
C ASP A 247 10.37 -2.22 1.48
N ILE A 248 10.89 -1.70 0.37
CA ILE A 248 10.16 -1.32 -0.84
C ILE A 248 10.80 -1.94 -2.08
N GLU A 249 9.96 -2.50 -2.94
CA GLU A 249 10.34 -3.03 -4.25
C GLU A 249 9.73 -2.16 -5.35
N GLN A 250 10.47 -1.96 -6.43
CA GLN A 250 10.06 -1.15 -7.58
C GLN A 250 10.26 -1.92 -8.89
N GLU A 251 9.19 -2.10 -9.65
CA GLU A 251 9.16 -2.76 -10.94
C GLU A 251 8.96 -1.71 -12.04
N ARG A 252 9.97 -1.46 -12.88
CA ARG A 252 9.86 -0.58 -14.05
C ARG A 252 9.05 -1.27 -15.14
N LEU A 253 8.09 -0.55 -15.72
CA LEU A 253 7.24 -1.06 -16.79
C LEU A 253 7.45 -0.32 -18.12
N PHE A 254 7.63 1.00 -18.07
CA PHE A 254 7.88 1.84 -19.26
C PHE A 254 8.59 3.13 -18.85
N ASP A 255 8.98 3.94 -19.82
CA ASP A 255 9.51 5.28 -19.60
C ASP A 255 8.58 6.35 -20.15
N ASP A 256 8.47 7.45 -19.42
CA ASP A 256 7.70 8.61 -19.85
C ASP A 256 8.59 9.85 -19.94
N GLU A 257 8.41 10.61 -21.02
CA GLU A 257 9.16 11.84 -21.29
C GLU A 257 8.55 13.03 -20.56
N VAL A 258 9.39 13.86 -19.94
CA VAL A 258 9.01 15.20 -19.48
C VAL A 258 8.99 16.18 -20.65
N VAL A 259 7.87 16.86 -20.84
CA VAL A 259 7.67 17.89 -21.86
C VAL A 259 7.31 19.23 -21.24
N VAL A 260 7.62 20.31 -21.95
CA VAL A 260 7.18 21.67 -21.59
C VAL A 260 5.88 21.97 -22.34
N VAL A 261 4.90 22.50 -21.62
CA VAL A 261 3.58 22.87 -22.14
C VAL A 261 3.28 24.34 -21.88
N ALA A 262 2.45 24.91 -22.76
CA ALA A 262 1.87 26.24 -22.59
C ALA A 262 0.46 26.27 -23.21
N ARG A 263 -0.25 27.40 -23.11
CA ARG A 263 -1.46 27.64 -23.92
C ARG A 263 -1.14 27.52 -25.42
N ARG A 264 -2.13 27.09 -26.20
CA ARG A 264 -1.96 26.78 -27.64
C ARG A 264 -1.54 27.98 -28.49
N ASP A 265 -1.90 29.18 -28.07
CA ASP A 265 -1.63 30.46 -28.73
C ASP A 265 -0.47 31.22 -28.09
N HIS A 266 0.34 30.55 -27.27
CA HIS A 266 1.55 31.11 -26.66
C HIS A 266 2.59 31.46 -27.74
N ALA A 267 3.28 32.60 -27.60
CA ALA A 267 4.24 33.08 -28.59
C ALA A 267 5.36 32.07 -28.92
N LEU A 268 5.82 31.32 -27.91
CA LEU A 268 6.85 30.29 -28.07
C LEU A 268 6.42 29.08 -28.92
N MET A 269 5.13 28.89 -29.19
CA MET A 269 4.65 27.80 -30.07
C MET A 269 5.15 27.97 -31.51
N ASN A 270 5.37 29.21 -31.95
CA ASN A 270 5.74 29.53 -33.32
C ASN A 270 7.21 29.95 -33.46
N LYS A 271 8.02 29.82 -32.41
CA LYS A 271 9.44 30.19 -32.43
C LYS A 271 10.26 29.05 -33.07
N ALA A 272 10.89 29.33 -34.23
CA ALA A 272 11.63 28.33 -35.01
C ALA A 272 12.86 27.76 -34.26
N ASP A 273 13.64 28.64 -33.63
CA ASP A 273 14.82 28.28 -32.85
C ASP A 273 14.54 28.50 -31.35
N LEU A 274 13.54 27.78 -30.82
CA LEU A 274 13.21 27.84 -29.40
C LEU A 274 14.37 27.27 -28.59
N VAL A 275 15.11 28.17 -27.94
CA VAL A 275 16.19 27.78 -27.05
C VAL A 275 15.73 27.84 -25.61
N PHE A 276 16.50 27.16 -24.79
CA PHE A 276 16.26 27.04 -23.38
C PHE A 276 16.25 28.36 -22.60
N ALA A 277 17.19 29.26 -22.89
CA ALA A 277 17.23 30.59 -22.28
C ALA A 277 15.91 31.36 -22.46
N ASP A 278 15.18 31.10 -23.56
CA ASP A 278 13.87 31.73 -23.78
C ASP A 278 12.87 31.32 -22.69
N LEU A 279 12.91 30.07 -22.25
CA LEU A 279 11.95 29.53 -21.28
C LEU A 279 12.11 30.14 -19.88
N ALA A 280 13.34 30.49 -19.48
CA ALA A 280 13.63 31.03 -18.14
C ALA A 280 13.04 32.43 -17.92
N SER A 281 12.81 33.18 -19.01
CA SER A 281 12.23 34.53 -18.99
C SER A 281 10.71 34.55 -18.77
N HIS A 282 10.04 33.41 -18.94
CA HIS A 282 8.60 33.29 -18.73
C HIS A 282 8.26 32.89 -17.29
N PRO A 283 7.04 33.19 -16.82
CA PRO A 283 6.58 32.67 -15.56
C PRO A 283 6.31 31.16 -15.65
N TRP A 284 6.41 30.44 -14.53
CA TRP A 284 6.32 28.98 -14.50
C TRP A 284 5.33 28.47 -13.46
N VAL A 285 4.56 27.45 -13.84
CA VAL A 285 3.90 26.56 -12.89
C VAL A 285 4.79 25.32 -12.70
N MET A 286 5.45 25.25 -11.55
CA MET A 286 6.40 24.19 -11.24
C MET A 286 5.78 23.07 -10.38
N PRO A 287 6.16 21.81 -10.61
CA PRO A 287 5.87 20.73 -9.68
C PRO A 287 6.66 20.89 -8.38
N ARG A 288 6.17 20.24 -7.31
CA ARG A 288 6.81 20.27 -5.99
C ARG A 288 8.24 19.73 -6.02
N ARG A 289 9.14 20.34 -5.24
CA ARG A 289 10.58 20.02 -5.12
C ARG A 289 10.90 18.54 -4.91
N SER A 290 10.05 17.80 -4.21
CA SER A 290 10.28 16.38 -3.91
C SER A 290 9.91 15.41 -5.05
N THR A 291 9.46 15.89 -6.21
CA THR A 291 8.98 15.04 -7.31
C THR A 291 10.07 14.73 -8.35
N PRO A 292 10.05 13.53 -8.98
CA PRO A 292 10.96 13.22 -10.08
C PRO A 292 10.84 14.19 -11.26
N LEU A 293 9.62 14.67 -11.55
CA LEU A 293 9.37 15.69 -12.58
C LEU A 293 10.14 16.99 -12.28
N ARG A 294 10.07 17.45 -11.04
CA ARG A 294 10.77 18.66 -10.61
C ARG A 294 12.28 18.53 -10.72
N ARG A 295 12.85 17.36 -10.42
CA ARG A 295 14.29 17.11 -10.57
C ARG A 295 14.76 17.31 -12.02
N VAL A 296 13.99 16.83 -13.00
CA VAL A 296 14.32 17.02 -14.43
C VAL A 296 14.33 18.51 -14.78
N LEU A 297 13.32 19.27 -14.34
CA LEU A 297 13.26 20.71 -14.58
C LEU A 297 14.37 21.48 -13.82
N ASP A 298 14.70 21.08 -12.59
CA ASP A 298 15.74 21.73 -11.78
C ASP A 298 17.15 21.49 -12.36
N THR A 299 17.44 20.29 -12.88
CA THR A 299 18.71 20.02 -13.60
C THR A 299 18.90 20.98 -14.76
N TYR A 300 17.79 21.36 -15.39
CA TYR A 300 17.77 22.24 -16.53
C TYR A 300 17.90 23.73 -16.13
N PHE A 301 17.22 24.16 -15.07
CA PHE A 301 17.28 25.53 -14.54
C PHE A 301 18.46 25.80 -13.60
N ALA A 302 19.46 24.90 -13.56
CA ALA A 302 20.59 24.99 -12.63
C ALA A 302 21.44 26.26 -12.81
N ALA A 303 21.52 26.80 -14.03
CA ALA A 303 22.27 28.02 -14.33
C ALA A 303 21.45 29.30 -14.14
N GLU A 304 20.16 29.26 -14.49
CA GLU A 304 19.27 30.42 -14.43
C GLU A 304 17.84 29.96 -14.16
N ALA A 305 17.37 30.11 -12.92
CA ALA A 305 16.05 29.67 -12.51
C ALA A 305 14.99 30.75 -12.78
N PRO A 306 13.77 30.37 -13.20
CA PRO A 306 12.69 31.33 -13.37
C PRO A 306 12.36 31.97 -12.03
N THR A 307 12.17 33.29 -12.04
CA THR A 307 11.92 34.09 -10.83
C THR A 307 10.45 34.15 -10.46
N ASN A 308 9.55 34.01 -11.43
CA ASN A 308 8.10 33.98 -11.23
C ASN A 308 7.60 32.53 -11.28
N VAL A 309 7.40 31.93 -10.11
CA VAL A 309 7.05 30.51 -9.97
C VAL A 309 5.83 30.31 -9.09
N VAL A 310 4.82 29.62 -9.62
CA VAL A 310 3.72 29.02 -8.87
C VAL A 310 4.03 27.54 -8.67
N GLU A 311 4.11 27.07 -7.43
CA GLU A 311 4.40 25.65 -7.14
C GLU A 311 3.09 24.86 -6.89
N THR A 312 2.81 23.83 -7.69
CA THR A 312 1.66 22.93 -7.50
C THR A 312 1.87 21.56 -8.14
N SER A 313 1.31 20.51 -7.55
CA SER A 313 1.25 19.16 -8.15
C SER A 313 -0.08 18.87 -8.85
N SER A 314 -1.00 19.83 -8.86
CA SER A 314 -2.31 19.69 -9.51
C SER A 314 -2.22 20.07 -10.98
N VAL A 315 -2.36 19.08 -11.87
CA VAL A 315 -2.39 19.28 -13.33
C VAL A 315 -3.58 20.14 -13.74
N ILE A 316 -4.73 19.97 -13.09
CA ILE A 316 -5.94 20.76 -13.37
C ILE A 316 -5.70 22.24 -13.05
N MET A 317 -5.06 22.54 -11.91
CA MET A 317 -4.72 23.92 -11.53
C MET A 317 -3.69 24.51 -12.49
N MET A 318 -2.63 23.75 -12.81
CA MET A 318 -1.63 24.15 -13.79
C MET A 318 -2.27 24.48 -15.14
N ARG A 319 -3.12 23.59 -15.66
CA ARG A 319 -3.85 23.80 -16.92
C ARG A 319 -4.65 25.09 -16.90
N GLU A 320 -5.39 25.36 -15.82
CA GLU A 320 -6.24 26.55 -15.75
C GLU A 320 -5.43 27.85 -15.70
N ILE A 321 -4.29 27.85 -15.00
CA ILE A 321 -3.36 28.98 -14.99
C ILE A 321 -2.77 29.20 -16.39
N LEU A 322 -2.27 28.14 -17.02
CA LEU A 322 -1.67 28.19 -18.36
C LEU A 322 -2.68 28.71 -19.39
N ARG A 323 -3.95 28.28 -19.32
CA ARG A 323 -5.00 28.69 -20.26
C ARG A 323 -5.28 30.21 -20.22
N GLN A 324 -4.97 30.88 -19.12
CA GLN A 324 -5.27 32.30 -18.90
C GLN A 324 -4.01 33.19 -18.80
N SER A 325 -2.82 32.65 -19.07
CA SER A 325 -1.57 33.40 -18.88
C SER A 325 -0.43 32.89 -19.76
N ASP A 326 0.71 33.58 -19.71
CA ASP A 326 1.95 33.16 -20.36
C ASP A 326 2.83 32.28 -19.47
N HIS A 327 2.23 31.62 -18.48
CA HIS A 327 2.95 30.61 -17.71
C HIS A 327 3.30 29.41 -18.58
N LEU A 328 4.47 28.86 -18.33
CA LEU A 328 4.90 27.56 -18.82
C LEU A 328 4.69 26.50 -17.74
N GLY A 329 4.53 25.24 -18.14
CA GLY A 329 4.41 24.11 -17.22
C GLY A 329 5.24 22.93 -17.69
N GLY A 330 5.65 22.07 -16.76
CA GLY A 330 6.24 20.78 -17.06
C GLY A 330 5.26 19.65 -16.77
N LEU A 331 5.14 18.70 -17.69
CA LEU A 331 4.29 17.52 -17.54
C LEU A 331 4.96 16.27 -18.13
N SER A 332 4.40 15.11 -17.80
CA SER A 332 4.53 13.92 -18.64
C SER A 332 3.98 14.16 -20.04
N ARG A 333 4.61 13.56 -21.06
CA ARG A 333 4.07 13.51 -22.43
C ARG A 333 2.67 12.90 -22.46
N MET A 334 2.46 11.77 -21.79
CA MET A 334 1.11 11.16 -21.72
C MET A 334 0.06 12.10 -21.12
N GLN A 335 0.43 12.86 -20.08
CA GLN A 335 -0.48 13.84 -19.49
C GLN A 335 -0.76 15.00 -20.44
N ALA A 336 0.26 15.47 -21.17
CA ALA A 336 0.10 16.51 -22.17
C ALA A 336 -0.76 16.05 -23.36
N GLU A 337 -0.68 14.78 -23.76
CA GLU A 337 -1.49 14.19 -24.82
C GLU A 337 -2.99 14.20 -24.48
N VAL A 338 -3.35 13.91 -23.23
CA VAL A 338 -4.74 14.03 -22.74
C VAL A 338 -5.23 15.48 -22.79
N GLU A 339 -4.34 16.45 -22.61
CA GLU A 339 -4.66 17.88 -22.55
C GLU A 339 -4.49 18.61 -23.90
N MET A 340 -4.22 17.91 -25.02
CA MET A 340 -3.93 18.53 -26.33
C MET A 340 -5.02 19.48 -26.84
N GLY A 341 -6.28 19.32 -26.39
CA GLY A 341 -7.37 20.22 -26.72
C GLY A 341 -7.24 21.61 -26.08
N VAL A 342 -6.47 21.74 -25.00
CA VAL A 342 -6.36 22.95 -24.17
C VAL A 342 -4.93 23.50 -24.13
N LEU A 343 -3.94 22.61 -24.10
CA LEU A 343 -2.52 22.96 -24.02
C LEU A 343 -1.78 22.51 -25.30
N GLY A 344 -0.68 23.17 -25.61
CA GLY A 344 0.27 22.74 -26.62
C GLY A 344 1.57 22.27 -25.97
N ILE A 345 2.24 21.29 -26.59
CA ILE A 345 3.61 20.89 -26.25
C ILE A 345 4.56 21.81 -27.01
N LEU A 346 5.46 22.50 -26.30
CA LEU A 346 6.47 23.34 -26.95
C LEU A 346 7.49 22.48 -27.71
N PRO A 347 8.01 22.96 -28.85
CA PRO A 347 8.96 22.22 -29.68
C PRO A 347 10.39 22.25 -29.09
N VAL A 348 10.52 21.88 -27.82
CA VAL A 348 11.79 21.86 -27.08
C VAL A 348 12.02 20.49 -26.45
N ARG A 349 13.24 19.96 -26.55
CA ARG A 349 13.61 18.64 -26.03
C ARG A 349 14.49 18.76 -24.80
N LEU A 350 13.94 18.50 -23.62
CA LEU A 350 14.68 18.54 -22.36
C LEU A 350 15.76 17.43 -22.29
N PRO A 351 17.00 17.71 -21.83
CA PRO A 351 18.00 16.67 -21.60
C PRO A 351 17.55 15.73 -20.47
N ASN A 352 17.82 14.43 -20.60
CA ASN A 352 17.46 13.42 -19.59
C ASN A 352 15.99 13.48 -19.14
N ALA A 353 15.08 13.77 -20.09
CA ALA A 353 13.66 13.93 -19.83
C ALA A 353 12.93 12.62 -19.51
N MET A 354 13.54 11.47 -19.77
CA MET A 354 12.92 10.16 -19.57
C MET A 354 12.87 9.80 -18.09
N ARG A 355 11.70 9.33 -17.64
CA ARG A 355 11.48 8.90 -16.26
C ARG A 355 10.93 7.48 -16.25
N PRO A 356 11.51 6.58 -15.45
CA PRO A 356 10.99 5.23 -15.29
C PRO A 356 9.64 5.28 -14.55
N ILE A 357 8.62 4.68 -15.16
CA ILE A 357 7.28 4.53 -14.61
C ILE A 357 7.05 3.05 -14.28
N GLY A 358 6.35 2.78 -13.19
CA GLY A 358 6.06 1.40 -12.83
C GLY A 358 5.25 1.21 -11.56
N ILE A 359 5.41 0.03 -10.97
CA ILE A 359 4.70 -0.44 -9.78
C ILE A 359 5.66 -0.42 -8.60
N THR A 360 5.22 0.12 -7.47
CA THR A 360 5.94 0.09 -6.19
C THR A 360 5.13 -0.72 -5.17
N THR A 361 5.76 -1.71 -4.53
CA THR A 361 5.15 -2.62 -3.55
C THR A 361 6.01 -2.73 -2.29
N ARG A 362 5.45 -3.28 -1.21
CA ARG A 362 6.28 -3.67 -0.04
C ARG A 362 7.16 -4.85 -0.41
N ALA A 363 8.37 -4.88 0.14
CA ALA A 363 9.24 -6.05 0.04
C ALA A 363 8.56 -7.28 0.64
N GLY A 364 8.63 -8.40 -0.08
CA GLY A 364 8.02 -9.67 0.34
C GLY A 364 6.49 -9.69 0.37
N TRP A 365 5.79 -8.69 -0.18
CA TRP A 365 4.33 -8.73 -0.31
C TRP A 365 3.89 -9.84 -1.27
N GLU A 366 2.96 -10.69 -0.84
CA GLU A 366 2.39 -11.75 -1.68
C GLU A 366 0.99 -11.36 -2.16
N PRO A 367 0.80 -11.06 -3.45
CA PRO A 367 -0.50 -10.70 -3.98
C PRO A 367 -1.49 -11.86 -3.86
N THR A 368 -2.77 -11.54 -3.69
CA THR A 368 -3.86 -12.49 -3.91
C THR A 368 -3.99 -12.81 -5.40
N ARG A 369 -4.81 -13.80 -5.75
CA ARG A 369 -5.10 -14.12 -7.15
C ARG A 369 -5.59 -12.88 -7.94
N ALA A 370 -6.54 -12.13 -7.40
CA ALA A 370 -7.08 -10.95 -8.07
C ALA A 370 -6.06 -9.82 -8.20
N GLN A 371 -5.19 -9.64 -7.20
CA GLN A 371 -4.10 -8.66 -7.26
C GLN A 371 -3.04 -9.04 -8.31
N ARG A 372 -2.74 -10.34 -8.49
CA ARG A 372 -1.89 -10.82 -9.60
C ARG A 372 -2.52 -10.52 -10.95
N GLU A 373 -3.80 -10.85 -11.12
CA GLU A 373 -4.55 -10.56 -12.35
C GLU A 373 -4.52 -9.06 -12.69
N LEU A 374 -4.72 -8.17 -11.70
CA LEU A 374 -4.59 -6.71 -11.93
C LEU A 374 -3.16 -6.30 -12.32
N ARG A 375 -2.12 -6.86 -11.68
CA ARG A 375 -0.73 -6.58 -12.04
C ARG A 375 -0.41 -6.99 -13.47
N ASP A 376 -0.92 -8.13 -13.91
CA ASP A 376 -0.71 -8.61 -15.27
C ASP A 376 -1.40 -7.71 -16.29
N VAL A 377 -2.63 -7.26 -16.00
CA VAL A 377 -3.33 -6.24 -16.81
C VAL A 377 -2.56 -4.92 -16.84
N LEU A 378 -1.99 -4.48 -15.71
CA LEU A 378 -1.15 -3.28 -15.64
C LEU A 378 0.10 -3.39 -16.51
N ARG A 379 0.74 -4.56 -16.55
CA ARG A 379 1.89 -4.84 -17.43
C ARG A 379 1.51 -4.86 -18.90
N GLN A 380 0.42 -5.53 -19.25
CA GLN A 380 -0.06 -5.60 -20.63
C GLN A 380 -0.44 -4.22 -21.17
N THR A 381 -1.13 -3.42 -20.37
CA THR A 381 -1.48 -2.04 -20.75
C THR A 381 -0.27 -1.12 -20.83
N ALA A 382 0.76 -1.33 -20.00
CA ALA A 382 2.02 -0.61 -20.11
C ALA A 382 2.80 -0.97 -21.38
N ALA A 383 2.80 -2.24 -21.79
CA ALA A 383 3.49 -2.68 -23.01
C ALA A 383 2.93 -2.01 -24.28
N GLY A 384 1.64 -1.67 -24.30
CA GLY A 384 1.02 -0.91 -25.39
C GLY A 384 1.25 0.60 -25.35
N LEU A 385 2.00 1.11 -24.37
CA LEU A 385 2.39 2.54 -24.26
C LEU A 385 3.84 2.79 -24.66
N ASN A 386 4.63 1.73 -24.91
CA ASN A 386 6.02 1.83 -25.35
C ASN A 386 6.15 2.09 -26.84
#